data_AF-A0A7C0U345-F1
#
_entry.id   AF-A0A7C0U345-F1
#
_cell.length_a   1.000
_cell.length_b   1.000
_cell.length_c   1.000
_cell.angle_alpha   90.00
_cell.angle_beta   90.00
_cell.angle_gamma   90.00
#
_symmetry.space_group_name_H-M   'P 1'
#
loop_
_entity.id
_entity.type
_entity.pdbx_description
1 polymer ?
#
loop_
_entity_poly.entity_id
_entity_poly.type
_entity_poly.pdbx_seq_one_letter_code
_entity_poly.pdbx_strand_id
1 'polypeptide(L)'
;MFKKSGLLTFYAETSLHMGSGTSLSYVDLPIQREKHTEFPIMQASGIKGVIREFAERHWKDDKTKVEVIFGPKEGDKFASCIVFTDAKILLFP
;
A
#
# COMPACT_ATOMS: atom_id res chain seq x y z
N MET A 1 17.36 -12.38 2.38
CA MET A 1 16.45 -11.40 1.73
C MET A 1 15.78 -10.48 2.74
N PHE A 2 15.30 -10.96 3.91
CA PHE A 2 14.82 -10.09 5.00
C PHE A 2 15.38 -10.53 6.35
N LYS A 3 15.53 -9.58 7.29
CA LYS A 3 15.99 -9.85 8.67
C LYS A 3 14.85 -10.01 9.67
N LYS A 4 13.70 -9.37 9.42
CA LYS A 4 12.49 -9.39 10.25
C LYS A 4 11.26 -9.29 9.36
N SER A 5 10.14 -9.80 9.83
CA SER A 5 8.82 -9.64 9.23
C SER A 5 7.80 -9.26 10.31
N GLY A 6 6.69 -8.66 9.89
CA GLY A 6 5.58 -8.31 10.76
C GLY A 6 4.26 -8.43 9.99
N LEU A 7 3.20 -8.78 10.71
CA LEU A 7 1.84 -8.84 10.16
C LEU A 7 1.14 -7.52 10.45
N LEU A 8 0.53 -6.91 9.44
CA LEU A 8 -0.36 -5.76 9.61
C LEU A 8 -1.78 -6.19 9.25
N THR A 9 -2.71 -5.99 10.18
CA THR A 9 -4.14 -6.20 9.97
C THR A 9 -4.82 -4.85 9.84
N PHE A 10 -5.66 -4.71 8.82
CA PHE A 10 -6.44 -3.49 8.59
C PHE A 10 -7.90 -3.76 8.93
N TYR A 11 -8.46 -2.93 9.81
CA TYR A 11 -9.88 -2.93 10.13
C TYR A 11 -10.48 -1.64 9.58
N ALA A 12 -11.48 -1.76 8.70
CA ALA A 12 -12.11 -0.63 8.06
C ALA A 12 -13.22 -0.08 8.95
N GLU A 13 -12.94 1.00 9.69
CA GLU A 13 -13.94 1.74 10.49
C GLU A 13 -14.98 2.46 9.62
N THR A 14 -14.61 2.79 8.39
CA THR A 14 -15.46 3.45 7.40
C THR A 14 -15.35 2.74 6.06
N SER A 15 -16.34 2.92 5.18
CA SER A 15 -16.26 2.45 3.79
C SER A 15 -14.97 2.92 3.12
N LEU A 16 -14.19 1.97 2.62
CA LEU A 16 -12.89 2.22 2.00
C LEU A 16 -12.98 1.96 0.48
N HIS A 17 -12.50 2.91 -0.31
CA HIS A 17 -12.42 2.79 -1.76
C HIS A 17 -10.95 2.72 -2.21
N MET A 18 -10.43 1.49 -2.35
CA MET A 18 -9.15 1.25 -3.02
C MET A 18 -9.40 1.05 -4.51
N GLY A 19 -9.40 2.13 -5.29
CA GLY A 19 -9.79 2.10 -6.70
C GLY A 19 -8.77 1.44 -7.63
N SER A 20 -9.25 0.78 -8.69
CA SER A 20 -8.41 0.22 -9.76
C SER A 20 -8.43 1.04 -11.06
N GLY A 21 -8.91 2.28 -11.00
CA GLY A 21 -9.14 3.16 -12.16
C GLY A 21 -10.57 3.07 -12.68
N THR A 22 -10.80 3.56 -13.90
CA THR A 22 -12.10 3.49 -14.57
C THR A 22 -12.22 2.17 -15.34
N SER A 23 -13.43 1.62 -15.39
CA SER A 23 -13.72 0.42 -16.17
C SER A 23 -14.90 0.62 -17.10
N LEU A 24 -14.90 -0.05 -18.25
CA LEU A 24 -16.05 -0.14 -19.18
C LEU A 24 -17.15 -1.11 -18.67
N SER A 25 -17.13 -1.42 -17.38
CA SER A 25 -18.09 -2.32 -16.74
C SER A 25 -19.35 -1.57 -16.30
N TYR A 26 -20.27 -2.27 -15.64
CA TYR A 26 -21.46 -1.67 -15.03
C TYR A 26 -21.13 -0.70 -13.88
N VAL A 27 -19.93 -0.85 -13.29
CA VAL A 27 -19.43 0.05 -12.23
C VAL A 27 -18.32 0.91 -12.83
N ASP A 28 -18.53 2.23 -12.84
CA ASP A 28 -17.57 3.18 -13.41
C ASP A 28 -16.21 3.13 -12.69
N LEU A 29 -16.26 3.15 -11.35
CA LEU A 29 -15.09 3.17 -10.47
C LEU A 29 -15.08 1.92 -9.57
N PRO A 30 -14.58 0.78 -10.08
CA PRO A 30 -14.46 -0.43 -9.28
C PRO A 30 -13.31 -0.34 -8.26
N ILE A 31 -13.46 -1.10 -7.19
CA ILE A 31 -12.37 -1.38 -6.23
C ILE A 31 -11.39 -2.41 -6.81
N GLN A 32 -10.16 -2.40 -6.29
CA GLN A 32 -9.12 -3.37 -6.59
C GLN A 32 -9.53 -4.78 -6.17
N ARG A 33 -9.33 -5.73 -7.10
CA ARG A 33 -9.60 -7.15 -6.92
C ARG A 33 -8.42 -7.99 -7.38
N GLU A 34 -8.21 -9.13 -6.73
CA GLU A 34 -7.24 -10.14 -7.15
C GLU A 34 -7.78 -10.90 -8.36
N LYS A 35 -7.06 -10.90 -9.50
CA LYS A 35 -7.58 -11.34 -10.82
C LYS A 35 -8.08 -12.80 -10.89
N HIS A 36 -7.58 -13.69 -10.05
CA HIS A 36 -7.91 -15.12 -10.14
C HIS A 36 -8.98 -15.55 -9.13
N THR A 37 -9.19 -14.77 -8.06
CA THR A 37 -10.19 -15.04 -7.01
C THR A 37 -11.32 -14.02 -7.01
N GLU A 38 -11.13 -12.88 -7.66
CA GLU A 38 -11.99 -11.69 -7.64
C GLU A 38 -12.21 -11.11 -6.22
N PHE A 39 -11.42 -11.52 -5.23
CA PHE A 39 -11.53 -11.00 -3.88
C PHE A 39 -11.03 -9.56 -3.78
N PRO A 40 -11.68 -8.71 -2.95
CA PRO A 40 -11.17 -7.38 -2.65
C PRO A 40 -9.75 -7.45 -2.09
N ILE A 41 -8.86 -6.61 -2.62
CA ILE A 41 -7.49 -6.47 -2.14
C ILE A 41 -7.12 -5.00 -1.99
N MET A 42 -6.09 -4.73 -1.19
CA MET A 42 -5.37 -3.47 -1.25
C MET A 42 -3.96 -3.74 -1.76
N GLN A 43 -3.62 -3.19 -2.92
CA GLN A 43 -2.30 -3.38 -3.51
C GLN A 43 -1.20 -2.78 -2.62
N ALA A 44 -0.08 -3.49 -2.50
CA ALA A 44 1.06 -3.12 -1.69
C ALA A 44 1.62 -1.74 -2.03
N SER A 45 1.54 -1.33 -3.30
CA SER A 45 1.96 -0.02 -3.77
C SER A 45 1.14 1.11 -3.15
N GLY A 46 -0.18 0.95 -3.08
CA GLY A 46 -1.09 1.90 -2.43
C GLY A 46 -0.83 1.99 -0.93
N ILE A 47 -0.70 0.84 -0.26
CA ILE A 47 -0.36 0.78 1.18
C ILE A 47 0.97 1.48 1.46
N LYS A 48 2.01 1.15 0.67
CA LYS A 48 3.35 1.76 0.79
C LYS A 48 3.27 3.28 0.60
N GLY A 49 2.50 3.75 -0.37
CA GLY A 49 2.30 5.18 -0.65
C GLY A 49 1.70 5.92 0.54
N VAL A 50 0.61 5.42 1.10
CA VAL A 50 -0.07 6.04 2.26
C VAL A 50 0.85 6.08 3.49
N ILE A 51 1.52 4.97 3.80
CA ILE A 51 2.42 4.89 4.95
C ILE A 51 3.65 5.79 4.75
N ARG A 52 4.19 5.88 3.52
CA ARG A 52 5.28 6.79 3.19
C ARG A 52 4.86 8.24 3.43
N GLU A 53 3.70 8.65 2.92
CA GLU A 53 3.20 10.01 3.11
C GLU A 53 2.98 10.34 4.59
N PHE A 54 2.42 9.39 5.36
CA PHE A 54 2.29 9.52 6.80
C PHE A 54 3.65 9.71 7.49
N ALA A 55 4.66 8.92 7.11
CA ALA A 55 6.02 9.06 7.63
C ALA A 55 6.67 10.40 7.25
N GLU A 56 6.48 10.89 6.03
CA GLU A 56 6.95 12.21 5.58
C GLU A 56 6.34 13.35 6.41
N ARG A 57 5.06 13.23 6.80
CA ARG A 57 4.39 14.21 7.67
C ARG A 57 4.86 14.15 9.11
N HIS A 58 5.24 12.97 9.61
CA HIS A 58 5.63 12.78 11.02
C HIS A 58 7.13 13.02 11.26
N TRP A 59 7.98 12.67 10.30
CA TRP A 59 9.45 12.85 10.37
C TRP A 59 9.93 14.01 9.51
N LYS A 60 9.27 15.17 9.59
CA LYS A 60 9.52 16.34 8.72
C LYS A 60 11.00 16.73 8.61
N ASP A 61 11.74 16.58 9.70
CA ASP A 61 13.15 16.97 9.79
C ASP A 61 14.12 15.87 9.30
N ASP A 62 13.65 14.64 9.07
CA ASP A 62 14.48 13.48 8.76
C ASP A 62 14.04 12.81 7.44
N LYS A 63 14.23 13.56 6.34
CA LYS A 63 13.97 13.06 4.98
C LYS A 63 14.82 11.84 4.64
N THR A 64 16.07 11.80 5.13
CA THR A 64 16.98 10.69 4.90
C THR A 64 16.42 9.38 5.44
N LYS A 65 15.84 9.39 6.64
CA LYS A 65 15.18 8.21 7.22
C LYS A 65 14.01 7.71 6.38
N VAL A 66 13.18 8.61 5.85
CA VAL A 66 12.08 8.23 4.93
C VAL A 66 12.65 7.57 3.68
N GLU A 67 13.67 8.17 3.05
CA GLU A 67 14.26 7.65 1.82
C GLU A 67 14.92 6.29 2.03
N VAL A 68 15.65 6.09 3.12
CA VAL A 68 16.26 4.79 3.45
C VAL A 68 15.18 3.72 3.61
N ILE A 69 14.08 4.01 4.29
CA ILE A 69 13.01 3.05 4.55
C ILE A 69 12.22 2.75 3.26
N PHE A 70 11.72 3.79 2.58
CA PHE A 70 10.76 3.64 1.47
C PHE A 70 11.38 3.71 0.07
N GLY A 71 12.66 4.06 -0.04
CA GLY A 71 13.39 4.34 -1.28
C GLY A 71 13.48 5.84 -1.60
N PRO A 72 14.48 6.28 -2.38
CA PRO A 72 14.60 7.68 -2.83
C PRO A 72 13.42 8.09 -3.73
N LYS A 73 13.07 9.38 -3.77
CA LYS A 73 12.03 9.90 -4.69
C LYS A 73 12.51 10.01 -6.13
N GLU A 74 13.78 10.37 -6.32
CA GLU A 74 14.38 10.61 -7.63
C GLU A 74 15.58 9.67 -7.84
N GLY A 75 15.41 8.75 -8.80
CA GLY A 75 16.47 7.90 -9.35
C GLY A 75 16.72 6.57 -8.63
N ASP A 76 17.52 5.72 -9.26
CA ASP A 76 17.84 4.36 -8.84
C ASP A 76 19.09 4.30 -7.93
N LYS A 77 19.21 5.24 -6.99
CA LYS A 77 20.41 5.29 -6.11
C LYS A 77 20.51 4.08 -5.21
N PHE A 78 19.39 3.64 -4.64
CA PHE A 78 19.30 2.44 -3.79
C PHE A 78 17.85 1.97 -3.64
N ALA A 79 17.66 0.70 -3.28
CA ALA A 79 16.35 0.10 -3.06
C ALA A 79 15.81 0.38 -1.64
N SER A 80 14.49 0.26 -1.46
CA SER A 80 13.84 0.43 -0.16
C SER A 80 14.20 -0.69 0.83
N CYS A 81 14.37 -0.36 2.11
CA CYS A 81 14.67 -1.34 3.15
C CYS A 81 13.48 -2.23 3.54
N ILE A 82 12.24 -1.83 3.20
CA ILE A 82 11.02 -2.58 3.52
C ILE A 82 10.26 -2.96 2.25
N VAL A 83 9.55 -4.09 2.33
CA VAL A 83 8.66 -4.59 1.28
C VAL A 83 7.29 -4.81 1.90
N PHE A 84 6.27 -4.27 1.24
CA PHE A 84 4.87 -4.51 1.58
C PHE A 84 4.33 -5.63 0.69
N THR A 85 3.46 -6.46 1.26
CA THR A 85 2.65 -7.42 0.51
C THR A 85 1.24 -6.87 0.33
N ASP A 86 0.53 -7.34 -0.69
CA ASP A 86 -0.88 -6.96 -0.88
C ASP A 86 -1.69 -7.37 0.36
N ALA A 87 -2.56 -6.48 0.83
CA ALA A 87 -3.48 -6.81 1.92
C ALA A 87 -4.61 -7.65 1.34
N LYS A 88 -4.71 -8.89 1.84
CA LYS A 88 -5.77 -9.83 1.48
C LYS A 88 -6.89 -9.78 2.52
N ILE A 89 -8.09 -10.10 2.06
CA ILE A 89 -9.27 -10.22 2.91
C ILE A 89 -9.08 -11.31 3.97
N LEU A 90 -9.46 -11.00 5.22
CA LEU A 90 -9.40 -11.95 6.34
C LEU A 90 -10.80 -12.20 6.89
N LEU A 91 -11.55 -11.13 7.16
CA LEU A 91 -12.94 -11.15 7.60
C LEU A 91 -13.72 -10.15 6.74
N PHE A 92 -14.89 -10.55 6.24
CA PHE A 92 -15.76 -9.69 5.44
C PHE A 92 -17.19 -9.77 5.99
N PRO A 93 -17.82 -8.63 6.35
CA PRO A 93 -19.18 -8.61 6.86
C PRO A 93 -20.24 -8.84 5.77
#